data_AF-A0A673JGD1-F1
#
_entry.id   AF-A0A673JGD1-F1
#
_cell.length_a   1.000
_cell.length_b   1.000
_cell.length_c   1.000
_cell.angle_alpha   90.00
_cell.angle_beta   90.00
_cell.angle_gamma   90.00
#
_symmetry.space_group_name_H-M   'P 1'
#
loop_
_entity.id
_entity.type
_entity.pdbx_description
1 polymer ?
#
loop_
_entity_poly.entity_id
_entity_poly.type
_entity_poly.pdbx_seq_one_letter_code
_entity_poly.pdbx_strand_id
1 'polypeptide(L)'
;MPGNHHHDRVTVAEREAEEQRQKELEIEAKKQAEERRRYTLKIVEEEAKKEYEENKRTLAALDALDTDGENEEEEYEAWKVRELKRIKRDREDREAIEKEKAEIERFRTLTEEERRAELRTNGKVVTNKATKGKYKFLQKYYHRGAFFMDDEQDVFRRDFSAPTLEDHFNKTILPKVMQVKNFGRSGRTKYTHLVDQDTTSFDSAWAQESAQNSKFFKQKAGGVRDVFDRPTVHKRKT
;
A
#
# COMPACT_ATOMS: atom_id res chain seq x y z
N MET A 1 -49.17 -2.14 77.83
CA MET A 1 -48.15 -3.10 78.29
C MET A 1 -46.81 -2.70 77.66
N PRO A 2 -45.72 -2.83 78.42
CA PRO A 2 -44.58 -1.91 78.42
C PRO A 2 -43.59 -2.12 77.27
N GLY A 3 -42.81 -1.07 77.00
CA GLY A 3 -41.74 -1.09 76.02
C GLY A 3 -40.58 -2.00 76.40
N ASN A 4 -39.87 -2.48 75.39
CA ASN A 4 -38.55 -3.06 75.56
C ASN A 4 -37.65 -2.54 74.44
N HIS A 5 -36.96 -1.43 74.70
CA HIS A 5 -35.85 -0.96 73.86
C HIS A 5 -34.61 -1.74 74.30
N HIS A 6 -34.30 -2.84 73.64
CA HIS A 6 -32.95 -3.41 73.68
C HIS A 6 -32.15 -2.78 72.55
N HIS A 7 -31.26 -1.85 72.92
CA HIS A 7 -30.23 -1.36 72.01
C HIS A 7 -29.16 -2.44 71.88
N ASP A 8 -29.30 -3.28 70.85
CA ASP A 8 -28.26 -4.20 70.43
C ASP A 8 -27.04 -3.41 69.94
N ARG A 9 -25.95 -3.49 70.70
CA ARG A 9 -24.64 -2.97 70.32
C ARG A 9 -24.03 -3.93 69.30
N VAL A 10 -24.41 -3.77 68.04
CA VAL A 10 -23.77 -4.45 66.90
C VAL A 10 -22.30 -4.06 66.87
N THR A 11 -21.42 -5.05 66.85
CA THR A 11 -19.97 -4.82 66.85
C THR A 11 -19.53 -4.21 65.52
N VAL A 12 -18.55 -3.29 65.53
CA VAL A 12 -18.10 -2.56 64.32
C VAL A 12 -17.70 -3.51 63.17
N ALA A 13 -17.17 -4.69 63.49
CA ALA A 13 -16.82 -5.73 62.53
C ALA A 13 -18.03 -6.39 61.84
N GLU A 14 -19.15 -6.52 62.53
CA GLU A 14 -20.39 -7.10 61.98
C GLU A 14 -21.08 -6.10 61.04
N ARG A 15 -21.03 -4.81 61.40
CA ARG A 15 -21.50 -3.71 60.53
C ARG A 15 -20.66 -3.58 59.26
N GLU A 16 -19.33 -3.71 59.36
CA GLU A 16 -18.44 -3.70 58.18
C GLU A 16 -18.66 -4.92 57.27
N ALA A 17 -18.90 -6.10 57.85
CA ALA A 17 -19.21 -7.31 57.09
C ALA A 17 -20.58 -7.23 56.40
N GLU A 18 -21.60 -6.65 57.05
CA GLU A 18 -22.90 -6.38 56.42
C GLU A 18 -22.80 -5.34 55.32
N GLU A 19 -22.05 -4.25 55.52
CA GLU A 19 -21.81 -3.26 54.46
C GLU A 19 -21.05 -3.83 53.26
N GLN A 20 -20.10 -4.75 53.48
CA GLN A 20 -19.42 -5.46 52.39
C GLN A 20 -20.38 -6.38 51.62
N ARG A 21 -21.21 -7.17 52.32
CA ARG A 21 -22.24 -8.00 51.67
C ARG A 21 -23.26 -7.16 50.90
N GLN A 22 -23.68 -6.02 51.43
CA GLN A 22 -24.59 -5.11 50.73
C GLN A 22 -23.93 -4.51 49.48
N LYS A 23 -22.65 -4.13 49.54
CA LYS A 23 -21.89 -3.67 48.37
C LYS A 23 -21.72 -4.76 47.31
N GLU A 24 -21.46 -6.00 47.72
CA GLU A 24 -21.36 -7.15 46.81
C GLU A 24 -22.69 -7.43 46.11
N LEU A 25 -23.81 -7.42 46.85
CA LEU A 25 -25.15 -7.56 46.30
C LEU A 25 -25.50 -6.41 45.34
N GLU A 26 -25.10 -5.17 45.66
CA GLU A 26 -25.32 -4.02 44.77
C GLU A 26 -24.49 -4.14 43.49
N ILE A 27 -23.24 -4.61 43.58
CA ILE A 27 -22.37 -4.86 42.42
C ILE A 27 -22.93 -6.00 41.56
N GLU A 28 -23.41 -7.08 42.17
CA GLU A 28 -24.02 -8.20 41.45
C GLU A 28 -25.34 -7.79 40.78
N ALA A 29 -26.18 -7.00 41.45
CA ALA A 29 -27.39 -6.44 40.88
C ALA A 29 -27.08 -5.50 39.69
N LYS A 30 -26.02 -4.67 39.80
CA LYS A 30 -25.55 -3.81 38.69
C LYS A 30 -25.03 -4.65 37.52
N LYS A 31 -24.25 -5.70 37.77
CA LYS A 31 -23.77 -6.63 36.73
C LYS A 31 -24.94 -7.33 36.03
N GLN A 32 -25.92 -7.84 36.78
CA GLN A 32 -27.10 -8.47 36.17
C GLN A 32 -27.94 -7.47 35.36
N ALA A 33 -28.05 -6.22 35.80
CA ALA A 33 -28.72 -5.17 35.03
C ALA A 33 -27.95 -4.82 33.74
N GLU A 34 -26.62 -4.78 33.78
CA GLU A 34 -25.77 -4.56 32.60
C GLU A 34 -25.85 -5.74 31.62
N GLU A 35 -25.79 -6.97 32.10
CA GLU A 35 -25.96 -8.19 31.29
C GLU A 35 -27.32 -8.21 30.59
N ARG A 36 -28.41 -7.88 31.31
CA ARG A 36 -29.74 -7.74 30.70
C ARG A 36 -29.77 -6.67 29.62
N ARG A 37 -29.16 -5.50 29.86
CA ARG A 37 -29.08 -4.42 28.87
C ARG A 37 -28.30 -4.87 27.62
N ARG A 38 -27.14 -5.50 27.80
CA ARG A 38 -26.33 -6.04 26.70
C ARG A 38 -27.08 -7.10 25.91
N TYR A 39 -27.77 -8.01 26.61
CA TYR A 39 -28.59 -9.04 25.97
C TYR A 39 -29.74 -8.44 25.16
N THR A 40 -30.47 -7.45 25.72
CA THR A 40 -31.53 -6.76 24.98
C THR A 40 -31.00 -5.99 23.77
N LEU A 41 -29.85 -5.32 23.91
CA LEU A 41 -29.23 -4.58 22.82
C LEU A 41 -28.80 -5.53 21.69
N LYS A 42 -28.23 -6.68 22.04
CA LYS A 42 -27.82 -7.71 21.09
C LYS A 42 -29.02 -8.27 20.31
N ILE A 43 -30.15 -8.51 20.96
CA ILE A 43 -31.38 -8.95 20.28
C ILE A 43 -31.85 -7.90 19.27
N VAL A 44 -31.89 -6.62 19.67
CA VAL A 44 -32.30 -5.52 18.78
C VAL A 44 -31.34 -5.37 17.60
N GLU A 45 -30.03 -5.49 17.82
CA GLU A 45 -29.02 -5.47 16.75
C GLU A 45 -29.18 -6.64 15.79
N GLU A 46 -29.41 -7.85 16.30
CA GLU A 46 -29.65 -9.05 15.48
C GLU A 46 -30.95 -8.93 14.67
N GLU A 47 -32.01 -8.38 15.26
CA GLU A 47 -33.30 -8.16 14.59
C GLU A 47 -33.21 -7.07 13.51
N ALA A 48 -32.58 -5.93 13.81
CA ALA A 48 -32.34 -4.86 12.82
C ALA A 48 -31.45 -5.35 11.67
N LYS A 49 -30.43 -6.18 11.96
CA LYS A 49 -29.58 -6.78 10.92
C LYS A 49 -30.37 -7.76 10.06
N LYS A 50 -31.23 -8.57 10.67
CA LYS A 50 -32.08 -9.52 9.95
C LYS A 50 -33.08 -8.80 9.05
N GLU A 51 -33.73 -7.74 9.54
CA GLU A 51 -34.64 -6.90 8.76
C GLU A 51 -33.91 -6.22 7.59
N TYR A 52 -32.70 -5.70 7.82
CA TYR A 52 -31.87 -5.13 6.74
C TYR A 52 -31.49 -6.18 5.68
N GLU A 53 -31.11 -7.38 6.10
CA GLU A 53 -30.79 -8.48 5.18
C GLU A 53 -32.04 -8.95 4.42
N GLU A 54 -33.21 -8.99 5.05
CA GLU A 54 -34.49 -9.33 4.43
C GLU A 54 -34.95 -8.26 3.43
N ASN A 55 -34.84 -6.98 3.77
CA ASN A 55 -35.07 -5.85 2.85
C ASN A 55 -34.11 -5.89 1.65
N LYS A 56 -32.85 -6.23 1.87
CA LYS A 56 -31.89 -6.41 0.78
C LYS A 56 -32.26 -7.60 -0.12
N ARG A 57 -32.73 -8.70 0.47
CA ARG A 57 -33.17 -9.89 -0.28
C ARG A 57 -34.44 -9.61 -1.08
N THR A 58 -35.40 -8.88 -0.52
CA THR A 58 -36.63 -8.51 -1.23
C THR A 58 -36.35 -7.52 -2.36
N LEU A 59 -35.47 -6.53 -2.16
CA LEU A 59 -35.00 -5.65 -3.24
C LEU A 59 -34.29 -6.42 -4.35
N ALA A 60 -33.40 -7.36 -4.00
CA ALA A 60 -32.74 -8.21 -4.98
C ALA A 60 -33.73 -9.16 -5.68
N ALA A 61 -34.78 -9.62 -5.00
CA ALA A 61 -35.82 -10.45 -5.60
C ALA A 61 -36.72 -9.65 -6.55
N LEU A 62 -36.98 -8.37 -6.26
CA LEU A 62 -37.68 -7.45 -7.16
C LEU A 62 -36.84 -7.08 -8.39
N ASP A 63 -35.53 -6.90 -8.22
CA ASP A 63 -34.58 -6.66 -9.32
C ASP A 63 -34.36 -7.92 -10.19
N ALA A 64 -34.54 -9.11 -9.60
CA ALA A 64 -34.47 -10.39 -10.29
C ALA A 64 -35.80 -10.84 -10.92
N LEU A 65 -36.89 -10.09 -10.70
CA LEU A 65 -38.15 -10.29 -11.41
C LEU A 65 -37.98 -9.72 -12.82
N ASP A 66 -37.87 -10.64 -13.76
CA ASP A 66 -37.75 -10.36 -15.19
C ASP A 66 -39.07 -9.77 -15.70
N THR A 67 -39.21 -8.44 -15.69
CA THR A 67 -40.32 -7.71 -16.31
C THR A 67 -40.05 -7.50 -17.80
N ASP A 68 -39.55 -8.53 -18.48
CA ASP A 68 -39.42 -8.57 -19.94
C ASP A 68 -40.77 -8.18 -20.56
N GLY A 69 -40.84 -6.98 -21.15
CA GLY A 69 -42.00 -6.50 -21.93
C GLY A 69 -42.79 -5.31 -21.39
N GLU A 70 -42.50 -4.75 -20.21
CA GLU A 70 -43.16 -3.49 -19.79
C GLU A 70 -42.50 -2.23 -20.37
N ASN A 71 -41.18 -2.27 -20.65
CA ASN A 71 -40.41 -1.13 -21.16
C ASN A 71 -39.50 -1.50 -22.37
N GLU A 72 -40.07 -2.11 -23.41
CA GLU A 72 -39.35 -2.52 -24.64
C GLU A 72 -38.53 -1.38 -25.28
N GLU A 73 -39.02 -0.13 -25.20
CA GLU A 73 -38.32 1.05 -25.74
C GLU A 73 -37.05 1.39 -24.94
N GLU A 74 -37.09 1.30 -23.61
CA GLU A 74 -35.93 1.56 -22.76
C GLU A 74 -34.87 0.46 -22.90
N GLU A 75 -35.30 -0.80 -23.02
CA GLU A 75 -34.41 -1.93 -23.27
C GLU A 75 -33.73 -1.83 -24.64
N TYR A 76 -34.47 -1.42 -25.67
CA TYR A 76 -33.93 -1.18 -27.01
C TYR A 76 -32.92 -0.02 -27.02
N GLU A 77 -33.21 1.09 -26.36
CA GLU A 77 -32.27 2.21 -26.23
C GLU A 77 -31.06 1.82 -25.37
N ALA A 78 -31.23 1.02 -24.30
CA ALA A 78 -30.14 0.50 -23.49
C ALA A 78 -29.25 -0.48 -24.29
N TRP A 79 -29.85 -1.32 -25.14
CA TRP A 79 -29.13 -2.16 -26.09
C TRP A 79 -28.33 -1.31 -27.09
N LYS A 80 -28.96 -0.30 -27.70
CA LYS A 80 -28.31 0.62 -28.63
C LYS A 80 -27.16 1.40 -27.98
N VAL A 81 -27.30 1.83 -26.73
CA VAL A 81 -26.21 2.46 -25.97
C VAL A 81 -25.07 1.48 -25.72
N ARG A 82 -25.35 0.22 -25.38
CA ARG A 82 -24.31 -0.82 -25.23
C ARG A 82 -23.59 -1.08 -26.55
N GLU A 83 -24.33 -1.13 -27.65
CA GLU A 83 -23.77 -1.36 -28.98
C GLU A 83 -22.93 -0.17 -29.46
N LEU A 84 -23.43 1.05 -29.27
CA LEU A 84 -22.67 2.28 -29.52
C LEU A 84 -21.40 2.34 -28.67
N LYS A 85 -21.44 1.91 -27.40
CA LYS A 85 -20.23 1.82 -26.54
C LYS A 85 -19.22 0.81 -27.08
N ARG A 86 -19.65 -0.31 -27.67
CA ARG A 86 -18.76 -1.30 -28.29
C ARG A 86 -18.08 -0.71 -29.53
N ILE A 87 -18.88 -0.16 -30.45
CA ILE A 87 -18.37 0.52 -31.66
C ILE A 87 -17.41 1.65 -31.29
N LYS A 88 -17.75 2.43 -30.28
CA LYS A 88 -16.91 3.51 -29.76
C LYS A 88 -15.58 2.97 -29.22
N ARG A 89 -15.58 1.90 -28.41
CA ARG A 89 -14.34 1.28 -27.92
C ARG A 89 -13.42 0.85 -29.06
N ASP A 90 -13.97 0.13 -30.05
CA ASP A 90 -13.17 -0.36 -31.18
C ASP A 90 -12.59 0.78 -32.02
N ARG A 91 -13.28 1.92 -32.10
CA ARG A 91 -12.81 3.13 -32.76
C ARG A 91 -11.73 3.84 -31.91
N GLU A 92 -11.97 4.01 -30.62
CA GLU A 92 -11.03 4.63 -29.68
C GLU A 92 -9.72 3.83 -29.60
N ASP A 93 -9.77 2.50 -29.61
CA ASP A 93 -8.59 1.64 -29.60
C ASP A 93 -7.74 1.83 -30.87
N ARG A 94 -8.37 1.98 -32.05
CA ARG A 94 -7.67 2.26 -33.31
C ARG A 94 -7.05 3.66 -33.30
N GLU A 95 -7.83 4.66 -32.92
CA GLU A 95 -7.37 6.06 -32.84
C GLU A 95 -6.24 6.20 -31.80
N ALA A 96 -6.27 5.45 -30.69
CA ALA A 96 -5.21 5.40 -29.70
C ALA A 96 -3.90 4.85 -30.28
N ILE A 97 -3.95 3.73 -31.00
CA ILE A 97 -2.78 3.15 -31.66
C ILE A 97 -2.19 4.11 -32.70
N GLU A 98 -3.03 4.79 -33.48
CA GLU A 98 -2.58 5.79 -34.46
C GLU A 98 -1.95 7.01 -33.77
N LYS A 99 -2.54 7.49 -32.68
CA LYS A 99 -2.02 8.58 -31.87
C LYS A 99 -0.67 8.23 -31.24
N GLU A 100 -0.51 7.01 -30.70
CA GLU A 100 0.77 6.53 -30.18
C GLU A 100 1.85 6.48 -31.26
N LYS A 101 1.50 5.98 -32.46
CA LYS A 101 2.42 5.98 -33.60
C LYS A 101 2.82 7.40 -34.01
N ALA A 102 1.86 8.31 -34.10
CA ALA A 102 2.12 9.72 -34.42
C ALA A 102 3.01 10.39 -33.36
N GLU A 103 2.80 10.10 -32.07
CA GLU A 103 3.64 10.63 -30.98
C GLU A 103 5.07 10.06 -31.04
N ILE A 104 5.22 8.77 -31.34
CA ILE A 104 6.54 8.16 -31.54
C ILE A 104 7.26 8.80 -32.74
N GLU A 105 6.56 9.06 -33.84
CA GLU A 105 7.13 9.73 -35.01
C GLU A 105 7.50 11.19 -34.69
N ARG A 106 6.64 11.93 -33.98
CA ARG A 106 6.93 13.26 -33.46
C ARG A 106 8.23 13.26 -32.64
N PHE A 107 8.36 12.37 -31.65
CA PHE A 107 9.56 12.23 -30.82
C PHE A 107 10.80 11.84 -31.62
N ARG A 108 10.66 11.13 -32.74
CA ARG A 108 11.77 10.79 -33.64
C ARG A 108 12.21 11.97 -34.50
N THR A 109 11.29 12.86 -34.87
CA THR A 109 11.60 14.08 -35.65
C THR A 109 12.18 15.22 -34.82
N LEU A 110 11.94 15.22 -33.50
CA LEU A 110 12.41 16.26 -32.59
C LEU A 110 13.95 16.30 -32.48
N THR A 111 14.51 17.48 -32.32
CA THR A 111 15.95 17.63 -32.07
C THR A 111 16.32 17.17 -30.65
N GLU A 112 17.60 16.87 -30.41
CA GLU A 112 18.06 16.36 -29.10
C GLU A 112 17.88 17.40 -27.97
N GLU A 113 18.01 18.70 -28.29
CA GLU A 113 17.82 19.79 -27.33
C GLU A 113 16.34 19.92 -26.92
N GLU A 114 15.44 19.90 -27.89
CA GLU A 114 13.99 19.92 -27.66
C GLU A 114 13.53 18.66 -26.92
N ARG A 115 14.06 17.48 -27.26
CA ARG A 115 13.73 16.22 -26.58
C ARG A 115 14.13 16.25 -25.10
N ARG A 116 15.31 16.82 -24.79
CA ARG A 116 15.78 16.97 -23.41
C ARG A 116 14.94 17.99 -22.63
N ALA A 117 14.48 19.05 -23.29
CA ALA A 117 13.58 20.03 -22.70
C ALA A 117 12.20 19.40 -22.41
N GLU A 118 11.61 18.69 -23.36
CA GLU A 118 10.33 18.00 -23.18
C GLU A 118 10.38 16.93 -22.09
N LEU A 119 11.44 16.13 -22.01
CA LEU A 119 11.58 15.13 -20.94
C LEU A 119 11.74 15.78 -19.56
N ARG A 120 12.21 17.02 -19.50
CA ARG A 120 12.36 17.79 -18.26
C ARG A 120 11.03 18.39 -17.82
N THR A 121 10.24 18.90 -18.76
CA THR A 121 8.91 19.47 -18.49
C THR A 121 7.88 18.37 -18.25
N ASN A 122 7.88 17.34 -19.09
CA ASN A 122 6.98 16.19 -19.07
C ASN A 122 7.73 14.99 -18.46
N GLY A 123 7.97 15.08 -17.16
CA GLY A 123 8.60 14.00 -16.40
C GLY A 123 7.82 12.69 -16.51
N LYS A 124 8.51 11.55 -16.39
CA LYS A 124 7.88 10.22 -16.41
C LYS A 124 6.93 10.08 -15.22
N VAL A 125 5.63 9.97 -15.52
CA VAL A 125 4.60 9.67 -14.51
C VAL A 125 4.69 8.17 -14.18
N VAL A 126 4.80 7.86 -12.89
CA VAL A 126 4.83 6.48 -12.39
C VAL A 126 3.61 6.28 -11.51
N THR A 127 2.64 5.51 -11.99
CA THR A 127 1.31 5.28 -11.39
C THR A 127 1.38 4.80 -9.93
N ASN A 128 2.38 3.98 -9.61
CA ASN A 128 2.59 3.35 -8.29
C ASN A 128 3.97 3.64 -7.68
N LYS A 129 4.39 4.91 -7.70
CA LYS A 129 5.67 5.34 -7.11
C LYS A 129 5.69 5.06 -5.61
N ALA A 130 6.50 4.09 -5.20
CA ALA A 130 6.70 3.77 -3.78
C ALA A 130 7.42 4.91 -3.07
N THR A 131 6.95 5.30 -1.88
CA THR A 131 7.77 6.08 -0.93
C THR A 131 8.78 5.13 -0.32
N LYS A 132 10.03 5.19 -0.78
CA LYS A 132 11.13 4.41 -0.18
C LYS A 132 11.75 5.19 0.96
N GLY A 133 11.65 4.67 2.18
CA GLY A 133 12.37 5.16 3.35
C GLY A 133 13.85 4.75 3.36
N LYS A 134 14.57 5.18 4.40
CA LYS A 134 15.97 4.81 4.63
C LYS A 134 16.02 3.46 5.34
N TYR A 135 16.68 2.47 4.72
CA TYR A 135 16.89 1.16 5.32
C TYR A 135 17.87 1.24 6.50
N LYS A 136 17.60 0.45 7.55
CA LYS A 136 18.53 0.22 8.66
C LYS A 136 19.69 -0.69 8.24
N PHE A 137 20.78 -0.64 8.99
CA PHE A 137 21.94 -1.49 8.77
C PHE A 137 21.57 -2.98 8.82
N LEU A 138 21.92 -3.73 7.76
CA LEU A 138 21.59 -5.15 7.57
C LEU A 138 20.09 -5.49 7.59
N GLN A 139 19.22 -4.51 7.30
CA GLN A 139 17.79 -4.76 7.12
C GLN A 139 17.55 -5.62 5.88
N LYS A 140 16.57 -6.53 5.95
CA LYS A 140 16.17 -7.34 4.81
C LYS A 140 15.34 -6.51 3.83
N TYR A 141 15.75 -6.54 2.57
CA TYR A 141 14.95 -6.00 1.47
C TYR A 141 13.83 -6.96 1.09
N TYR A 142 12.62 -6.43 1.00
CA TYR A 142 11.45 -7.12 0.46
C TYR A 142 11.07 -6.44 -0.85
N HIS A 143 11.08 -7.22 -1.94
CA HIS A 143 10.62 -6.73 -3.23
C HIS A 143 9.09 -6.74 -3.25
N ARG A 144 8.46 -5.60 -3.58
CA ARG A 144 6.98 -5.44 -3.61
C ARG A 144 6.29 -6.34 -4.65
N GLY A 145 7.04 -6.82 -5.64
CA GLY A 145 6.53 -7.54 -6.81
C GLY A 145 6.64 -6.69 -8.07
N ALA A 146 6.63 -7.32 -9.24
CA ALA A 146 6.64 -6.63 -10.54
C ALA A 146 5.32 -6.80 -11.31
N PHE A 147 4.47 -7.73 -10.88
CA PHE A 147 3.20 -8.03 -11.51
C PHE A 147 2.08 -7.12 -10.98
N PHE A 148 1.06 -6.86 -11.81
CA PHE A 148 -0.14 -6.08 -11.45
C PHE A 148 0.14 -4.64 -10.99
N MET A 149 1.29 -4.07 -11.37
CA MET A 149 1.66 -2.69 -11.03
C MET A 149 1.00 -1.65 -11.94
N ASP A 150 0.22 -2.09 -12.93
CA ASP A 150 -0.56 -1.24 -13.82
C ASP A 150 -1.81 -0.71 -13.12
N ASP A 151 -2.39 -1.51 -12.22
CA ASP A 151 -3.55 -1.11 -11.43
C ASP A 151 -3.16 -0.15 -10.32
N GLU A 152 -3.86 0.97 -10.24
CA GLU A 152 -3.66 1.97 -9.21
C GLU A 152 -4.35 1.55 -7.90
N GLN A 153 -3.72 0.63 -7.17
CA GLN A 153 -4.21 0.18 -5.86
C GLN A 153 -3.42 0.82 -4.72
N ASP A 154 -4.13 1.27 -3.69
CA ASP A 154 -3.54 1.90 -2.50
C ASP A 154 -2.52 0.98 -1.80
N VAL A 155 -2.74 -0.34 -1.85
CA VAL A 155 -1.81 -1.34 -1.30
C VAL A 155 -0.40 -1.19 -1.86
N PHE A 156 -0.27 -0.89 -3.16
CA PHE A 156 1.04 -0.77 -3.79
C PHE A 156 1.76 0.51 -3.40
N ARG A 157 1.06 1.55 -2.93
CA ARG A 157 1.66 2.83 -2.55
C ARG A 157 2.29 2.84 -1.16
N ARG A 158 2.02 1.80 -0.37
CA ARG A 158 2.54 1.64 1.00
C ARG A 158 4.06 1.61 1.05
N ASP A 159 4.59 1.98 2.21
CA ASP A 159 6.02 1.88 2.46
C ASP A 159 6.43 0.43 2.79
N PHE A 160 7.08 -0.23 1.83
CA PHE A 160 7.64 -1.58 1.98
C PHE A 160 9.08 -1.57 2.51
N SER A 161 9.63 -0.40 2.85
CA SER A 161 10.97 -0.25 3.42
C SER A 161 11.00 -0.24 4.94
N ALA A 162 9.84 -0.38 5.60
CA ALA A 162 9.77 -0.46 7.06
C ALA A 162 10.52 -1.69 7.60
N PRO A 163 11.19 -1.58 8.76
CA PRO A 163 11.84 -2.71 9.40
C PRO A 163 10.81 -3.76 9.83
N THR A 164 11.12 -5.03 9.59
CA THR A 164 10.23 -6.15 9.94
C THR A 164 10.92 -7.08 10.93
N LEU A 165 10.16 -7.63 11.89
CA LEU A 165 10.64 -8.61 12.88
C LEU A 165 11.99 -8.22 13.50
N GLU A 166 13.05 -8.96 13.20
CA GLU A 166 14.42 -8.81 13.73
C GLU A 166 15.10 -7.48 13.34
N ASP A 167 14.59 -6.77 12.32
CA ASP A 167 15.17 -5.51 11.83
C ASP A 167 14.73 -4.29 12.65
N HIS A 168 13.87 -4.46 13.66
CA HIS A 168 13.56 -3.38 14.61
C HIS A 168 14.79 -2.97 15.42
N PHE A 169 15.62 -3.94 15.79
CA PHE A 169 16.83 -3.75 16.58
C PHE A 169 17.97 -3.12 15.76
N ASN A 170 18.73 -2.21 16.38
CA ASN A 170 19.86 -1.57 15.72
C ASN A 170 21.10 -2.48 15.70
N LYS A 171 21.35 -3.15 14.58
CA LYS A 171 22.47 -4.10 14.42
C LYS A 171 23.86 -3.44 14.39
N THR A 172 23.96 -2.11 14.34
CA THR A 172 25.26 -1.39 14.36
C THR A 172 25.98 -1.46 15.70
N ILE A 173 25.24 -1.61 16.80
CA ILE A 173 25.83 -1.68 18.14
C ILE A 173 26.43 -3.06 18.45
N LEU A 174 26.18 -4.05 17.59
CA LEU A 174 26.73 -5.39 17.74
C LEU A 174 28.24 -5.40 17.44
N PRO A 175 29.01 -6.31 18.07
CA PRO A 175 30.41 -6.53 17.70
C PRO A 175 30.56 -6.86 16.22
N LYS A 176 31.65 -6.43 15.57
CA LYS A 176 31.86 -6.59 14.11
C LYS A 176 31.68 -8.03 13.62
N VAL A 177 32.06 -9.02 14.43
CA VAL A 177 31.89 -10.46 14.12
C VAL A 177 30.41 -10.87 13.99
N MET A 178 29.52 -10.19 14.73
CA MET A 178 28.06 -10.39 14.72
C MET A 178 27.32 -9.46 13.76
N GLN A 179 27.98 -8.45 13.17
CA GLN A 179 27.42 -7.56 12.15
C GLN A 179 27.29 -8.26 10.79
N VAL A 180 26.56 -9.38 10.78
CA VAL A 180 26.33 -10.23 9.62
C VAL A 180 24.90 -10.74 9.64
N LYS A 181 24.30 -10.98 8.46
CA LYS A 181 22.87 -11.31 8.36
C LYS A 181 22.48 -12.67 8.93
N ASN A 182 23.34 -13.68 8.74
CA ASN A 182 23.09 -15.07 9.14
C ASN A 182 24.18 -15.55 10.13
N PHE A 183 24.36 -14.85 11.24
CA PHE A 183 25.34 -15.24 12.26
C PHE A 183 25.02 -16.64 12.82
N GLY A 184 26.04 -17.49 12.98
CA GLY A 184 25.89 -18.85 13.52
C GLY A 184 25.29 -19.90 12.57
N ARG A 185 24.97 -19.56 11.31
CA ARG A 185 24.46 -20.54 10.31
C ARG A 185 25.58 -21.13 9.45
N SER A 186 25.55 -22.44 9.21
CA SER A 186 26.58 -23.18 8.45
C SER A 186 26.69 -22.79 6.97
N GLY A 187 25.67 -22.15 6.38
CA GLY A 187 25.67 -21.67 4.99
C GLY A 187 25.95 -20.17 4.82
N ARG A 188 26.61 -19.51 5.78
CA ARG A 188 26.84 -18.06 5.72
C ARG A 188 27.89 -17.70 4.67
N THR A 189 27.57 -16.76 3.80
CA THR A 189 28.52 -16.15 2.86
C THR A 189 29.60 -15.35 3.60
N LYS A 190 30.82 -15.30 3.03
CA LYS A 190 31.93 -14.47 3.55
C LYS A 190 31.66 -12.96 3.40
N TYR A 191 30.99 -12.58 2.32
CA TYR A 191 30.61 -11.21 2.01
C TYR A 191 29.45 -10.73 2.88
N THR A 192 29.54 -9.49 3.38
CA THR A 192 28.63 -8.91 4.37
C THR A 192 27.56 -8.02 3.74
N HIS A 193 27.95 -6.84 3.25
CA HIS A 193 27.11 -5.89 2.56
C HIS A 193 27.93 -5.12 1.51
N LEU A 194 27.26 -4.60 0.48
CA LEU A 194 27.92 -4.00 -0.68
C LEU A 194 28.93 -2.91 -0.30
N VAL A 195 28.58 -2.07 0.69
CA VAL A 195 29.46 -0.98 1.19
C VAL A 195 30.78 -1.49 1.79
N ASP A 196 30.81 -2.68 2.40
CA ASP A 196 32.04 -3.27 2.97
C ASP A 196 32.94 -3.88 1.89
N GLN A 197 32.35 -4.18 0.72
CA GLN A 197 33.03 -4.75 -0.44
C GLN A 197 33.30 -3.69 -1.52
N ASP A 198 32.82 -2.47 -1.31
CA ASP A 198 33.03 -1.36 -2.21
C ASP A 198 34.47 -0.87 -2.06
N THR A 199 35.28 -1.12 -3.08
CA THR A 199 36.68 -0.71 -3.14
C THR A 199 36.85 0.67 -3.76
N THR A 200 35.75 1.40 -4.01
CA THR A 200 35.80 2.75 -4.56
C THR A 200 36.55 3.68 -3.61
N SER A 201 37.72 4.13 -4.05
CA SER A 201 38.53 5.11 -3.32
C SER A 201 38.09 6.52 -3.70
N PHE A 202 37.28 7.15 -2.84
CA PHE A 202 36.82 8.53 -3.02
C PHE A 202 37.94 9.57 -2.95
N ASP A 203 39.09 9.20 -2.39
CA ASP A 203 40.30 10.05 -2.33
C ASP A 203 41.18 9.91 -3.59
N SER A 204 40.77 9.08 -4.56
CA SER A 204 41.50 8.96 -5.82
C SER A 204 41.44 10.25 -6.62
N ALA A 205 42.57 10.66 -7.19
CA ALA A 205 42.65 11.84 -8.06
C ALA A 205 41.67 11.79 -9.24
N TRP A 206 41.24 10.60 -9.67
CA TRP A 206 40.22 10.41 -10.73
C TRP A 206 38.77 10.51 -10.25
N ALA A 207 38.52 10.32 -8.95
CA ALA A 207 37.18 10.41 -8.35
C ALA A 207 36.81 11.84 -7.95
N GLN A 208 37.80 12.75 -7.88
CA GLN A 208 37.54 14.14 -7.54
C GLN A 208 36.78 14.87 -8.65
N GLU A 209 35.70 15.54 -8.29
CA GLU A 209 34.83 16.28 -9.21
C GLU A 209 35.42 17.65 -9.54
N SER A 210 36.63 17.66 -10.11
CA SER A 210 37.31 18.87 -10.60
C SER A 210 36.97 19.15 -12.06
N ALA A 211 36.93 20.43 -12.44
CA ALA A 211 36.82 20.86 -13.83
C ALA A 211 37.94 20.27 -14.73
N GLN A 212 39.11 20.01 -14.14
CA GLN A 212 40.24 19.41 -14.86
C GLN A 212 40.03 17.92 -15.09
N ASN A 213 39.52 17.20 -14.08
CA ASN A 213 39.22 15.78 -14.16
C ASN A 213 38.07 15.49 -15.12
N SER A 214 37.01 16.28 -15.08
CA SER A 214 35.89 16.15 -16.02
C SER A 214 36.31 16.41 -17.47
N LYS A 215 37.20 17.39 -17.73
CA LYS A 215 37.81 17.59 -19.05
C LYS A 215 38.67 16.40 -19.48
N PHE A 216 39.54 15.89 -18.60
CA PHE A 216 40.36 14.72 -18.88
C PHE A 216 39.49 13.48 -19.16
N PHE A 217 38.46 13.23 -18.35
CA PHE A 217 37.54 12.11 -18.54
C PHE A 217 36.82 12.20 -19.89
N LYS A 218 36.27 13.37 -20.26
CA LYS A 218 35.58 13.55 -21.55
C LYS A 218 36.52 13.45 -22.76
N GLN A 219 37.78 13.85 -22.63
CA GLN A 219 38.71 13.91 -23.77
C GLN A 219 39.57 12.64 -23.93
N LYS A 220 39.99 12.03 -22.83
CA LYS A 220 40.99 10.95 -22.78
C LYS A 220 40.42 9.61 -22.31
N ALA A 221 39.32 9.56 -21.57
CA ALA A 221 38.73 8.28 -21.18
C ALA A 221 38.00 7.66 -22.38
N GLY A 222 38.33 6.40 -22.69
CA GLY A 222 37.65 5.63 -23.72
C GLY A 222 36.19 5.37 -23.34
N GLY A 223 35.27 5.47 -24.31
CA GLY A 223 33.85 5.16 -24.11
C GLY A 223 33.00 6.26 -23.45
N VAL A 224 33.59 7.41 -23.11
CA VAL A 224 32.88 8.55 -22.45
C VAL A 224 32.70 9.74 -23.38
N ARG A 225 33.10 9.61 -24.65
CA ARG A 225 32.90 10.65 -25.66
C ARG A 225 31.45 10.59 -26.15
N ASP A 226 30.79 11.74 -26.20
CA ASP A 226 29.44 11.91 -26.77
C ASP A 226 29.44 11.80 -28.31
N VAL A 227 30.15 10.82 -28.86
CA VAL A 227 30.13 10.50 -30.29
C VAL A 227 29.16 9.34 -30.47
N PHE A 228 27.89 9.67 -30.61
CA PHE A 228 26.84 8.70 -30.87
C PHE A 228 26.48 8.71 -32.35
N ASP A 229 26.97 7.71 -33.08
CA ASP A 229 26.57 7.49 -34.47
C ASP A 229 25.17 6.88 -34.45
N ARG A 230 24.15 7.68 -34.79
CA ARG A 230 22.77 7.20 -34.85
C ARG A 230 22.68 6.20 -36.01
N PRO A 231 22.26 4.93 -35.79
CA PRO A 231 22.10 3.99 -36.90
C PRO A 231 21.17 4.61 -37.94
N THR A 232 21.64 4.64 -39.19
CA THR A 232 20.91 5.29 -40.30
C THR A 232 19.48 4.79 -40.35
N VAL A 233 18.55 5.74 -40.52
CA VAL A 233 17.11 5.50 -40.59
C VAL A 233 16.79 4.82 -41.93
N HIS A 234 17.17 3.55 -42.09
CA HIS A 234 16.69 2.71 -43.18
C HIS A 234 15.61 1.80 -42.61
N LYS A 235 14.34 2.17 -42.82
CA LYS A 235 13.23 1.22 -42.73
C LYS A 235 13.56 0.10 -43.72
N ARG A 236 13.85 -1.11 -43.23
CA ARG A 236 13.86 -2.30 -44.08
C ARG A 236 12.47 -2.36 -44.74
N LYS A 237 12.42 -2.25 -46.06
CA LYS A 237 11.22 -2.58 -46.83
C LYS A 237 11.02 -4.09 -46.69
N THR A 238 10.03 -4.48 -45.92
CA THR A 238 9.40 -5.80 -45.98
C THR A 238 7.97 -5.57 -46.41
#